data_AF-A0A523SRV9-F1
#
_entry.id   AF-A0A523SRV9-F1
#
_cell.length_a   1.000
_cell.length_b   1.000
_cell.length_c   1.000
_cell.angle_alpha   90.00
_cell.angle_beta   90.00
_cell.angle_gamma   90.00
#
_symmetry.space_group_name_H-M   'P 1'
#
loop_
_entity.id
_entity.type
_entity.pdbx_description
1 polymer ?
#
loop_
_entity_poly.entity_id
_entity_poly.type
_entity_poly.pdbx_seq_one_letter_code
_entity_poly.pdbx_strand_id
1 'polypeptide(L)'
;MNLFQPSVKLLKTERKGSRKNRLYSRPLTPLDRLLASEHIDQSQKEELIAIRERLDPFELAETVDQKLQQIWEKAHYRYKPPKIKIEARKEQQELSIEEKETLEDIASIFGITVYVRTHKEGKLVAINHG
;
A
#
# COMPACT_ATOMS: atom_id res chain seq x y z
N MET A 1 -3.19 -3.36 -28.72
CA MET A 1 -4.60 -3.78 -28.88
C MET A 1 -4.87 -4.92 -27.91
N ASN A 2 -6.05 -5.02 -27.27
CA ASN A 2 -6.38 -6.18 -26.44
C ASN A 2 -6.91 -7.33 -27.33
N LEU A 3 -6.25 -8.49 -27.29
CA LEU A 3 -6.55 -9.64 -28.16
C LEU A 3 -7.49 -10.67 -27.51
N PHE A 4 -7.58 -10.68 -26.17
CA PHE A 4 -8.18 -11.78 -25.42
C PHE A 4 -9.36 -11.34 -24.55
N GLN A 5 -9.35 -10.11 -24.05
CA GLN A 5 -10.39 -9.65 -23.14
C GLN A 5 -11.59 -9.06 -23.89
N PRO A 6 -12.80 -9.62 -23.72
CA PRO A 6 -14.00 -9.06 -24.31
C PRO A 6 -14.38 -7.74 -23.65
N SER A 7 -14.89 -6.80 -24.46
CA SER A 7 -15.37 -5.49 -24.01
C SER A 7 -16.71 -5.15 -24.65
N VAL A 8 -17.60 -4.56 -23.87
CA VAL A 8 -18.86 -3.99 -24.38
C VAL A 8 -18.63 -2.56 -24.86
N LYS A 9 -19.29 -2.17 -25.95
CA LYS A 9 -19.33 -0.76 -26.41
C LYS A 9 -20.73 -0.22 -26.28
N LEU A 10 -20.82 1.06 -25.95
CA LEU A 10 -22.10 1.77 -25.93
C LEU A 10 -22.56 1.96 -27.38
N LEU A 11 -23.70 1.39 -27.74
CA LEU A 11 -24.28 1.52 -29.08
C LEU A 11 -25.13 2.78 -29.18
N LYS A 12 -26.00 3.00 -28.19
CA LYS A 12 -26.93 4.12 -28.20
C LYS A 12 -27.21 4.59 -26.79
N THR A 13 -27.43 5.89 -26.67
CA THR A 13 -27.99 6.49 -25.48
C THR A 13 -29.32 7.13 -25.84
N GLU A 14 -30.40 6.70 -25.20
CA GLU A 14 -31.74 7.24 -25.38
C GLU A 14 -32.16 8.02 -24.15
N ARG A 15 -32.79 9.18 -24.34
CA ARG A 15 -33.36 9.98 -23.26
C ARG A 15 -34.89 9.89 -23.30
N LYS A 16 -35.50 9.49 -22.20
CA LYS A 16 -36.97 9.47 -22.01
C LYS A 16 -37.29 10.37 -20.81
N GLY A 17 -37.68 11.62 -21.09
CA GLY A 17 -37.89 12.66 -20.08
C GLY A 17 -36.61 12.98 -19.30
N SER A 18 -36.61 12.73 -18.00
CA SER A 18 -35.44 12.88 -17.12
C SER A 18 -34.51 11.66 -17.09
N ARG A 19 -34.91 10.51 -17.64
CA ARG A 19 -34.13 9.26 -17.59
C ARG A 19 -33.27 9.05 -18.84
N LYS A 20 -32.09 8.47 -18.65
CA LYS A 20 -31.15 8.09 -19.72
C LYS A 20 -30.98 6.56 -19.73
N ASN A 21 -31.38 5.93 -20.83
CA ASN A 21 -31.19 4.50 -21.07
C ASN A 21 -30.00 4.29 -22.00
N ARG A 22 -29.10 3.37 -21.64
CA ARG A 22 -27.90 3.04 -22.42
C ARG A 22 -28.03 1.64 -22.98
N LEU A 23 -27.93 1.49 -24.29
CA LEU A 23 -27.89 0.20 -24.97
C LEU A 23 -26.45 -0.16 -25.29
N TYR A 24 -25.99 -1.30 -24.80
CA TYR A 24 -24.64 -1.80 -25.00
C TYR A 24 -24.60 -2.94 -26.02
N SER A 25 -23.46 -3.09 -26.67
CA SER A 25 -23.18 -4.21 -27.57
C SER A 25 -23.03 -5.50 -26.80
N ARG A 26 -23.07 -6.62 -27.54
CA ARG A 26 -22.55 -7.88 -27.03
C ARG A 26 -21.05 -7.74 -26.70
N PRO A 27 -20.55 -8.48 -25.69
CA PRO A 27 -19.13 -8.49 -25.36
C PRO A 27 -18.34 -9.13 -26.52
N LEU A 28 -17.37 -8.40 -27.05
CA LEU A 28 -16.47 -8.84 -28.12
C LEU A 28 -15.05 -8.36 -27.81
N THR A 29 -14.03 -9.14 -28.17
CA THR A 29 -12.66 -8.63 -28.06
C THR A 29 -12.46 -7.47 -29.04
N PRO A 30 -11.61 -6.48 -28.71
CA PRO A 30 -11.26 -5.44 -29.67
C PRO A 30 -10.73 -6.00 -31.00
N LEU A 31 -10.01 -7.12 -30.97
CA LEU A 31 -9.58 -7.83 -32.17
C LEU A 31 -10.77 -8.34 -33.00
N ASP A 32 -11.71 -9.08 -32.41
CA ASP A 32 -12.87 -9.61 -33.16
C ASP A 32 -13.68 -8.49 -33.81
N ARG A 33 -13.81 -7.34 -33.12
CA ARG A 33 -14.46 -6.15 -33.67
C ARG A 33 -13.69 -5.57 -34.85
N LEU A 34 -12.36 -5.57 -34.79
CA LEU A 34 -11.52 -5.07 -35.87
C LEU A 34 -11.56 -6.00 -37.09
N LEU A 35 -11.54 -7.31 -36.87
CA LEU A 35 -11.66 -8.32 -37.94
C LEU A 35 -13.00 -8.21 -38.68
N ALA A 36 -14.08 -7.89 -37.94
CA ALA A 36 -15.40 -7.62 -38.50
C ALA A 36 -15.54 -6.23 -39.16
N SER A 37 -14.55 -5.34 -39.04
CA SER A 37 -14.59 -4.01 -39.64
C SER A 37 -14.07 -4.02 -41.08
N GLU A 38 -14.57 -3.09 -41.89
CA GLU A 38 -14.14 -2.85 -43.27
C GLU A 38 -12.96 -1.86 -43.35
N HIS A 39 -12.47 -1.37 -42.21
CA HIS A 39 -11.47 -0.30 -42.14
C HIS A 39 -10.02 -0.78 -42.15
N ILE A 40 -9.79 -2.10 -42.26
CA ILE A 40 -8.44 -2.68 -42.30
C ILE A 40 -8.31 -3.67 -43.44
N ASP A 41 -7.11 -3.68 -44.04
CA ASP A 41 -6.78 -4.56 -45.15
C ASP A 41 -6.65 -6.02 -44.71
N GLN A 42 -6.84 -6.93 -45.65
CA GLN A 42 -6.81 -8.37 -45.40
C GLN A 42 -5.46 -8.85 -44.83
N SER A 43 -4.34 -8.29 -45.30
CA SER A 43 -3.01 -8.62 -44.79
C SER A 43 -2.85 -8.26 -43.30
N GLN A 44 -3.40 -7.11 -42.88
CA GLN A 44 -3.38 -6.68 -41.48
C GLN A 44 -4.27 -7.59 -40.60
N LYS A 45 -5.41 -8.06 -41.14
CA LYS A 45 -6.25 -9.04 -40.45
C LYS A 45 -5.48 -10.33 -40.17
N GLU A 46 -4.80 -10.85 -41.18
CA GLU A 46 -4.01 -12.08 -41.10
C GLU A 46 -2.86 -11.96 -40.08
N GLU A 47 -2.14 -10.84 -40.09
CA GLU A 47 -1.08 -10.59 -39.10
C GLU A 47 -1.62 -10.61 -37.67
N LEU A 48 -2.75 -9.95 -37.42
CA LEU A 48 -3.35 -9.91 -36.09
C LEU A 48 -3.88 -11.27 -35.63
N ILE A 49 -4.40 -12.08 -36.56
CA ILE A 49 -4.80 -13.46 -36.27
C ILE A 49 -3.57 -14.29 -35.88
N ALA A 50 -2.49 -14.21 -36.67
CA ALA A 50 -1.25 -14.92 -36.39
C ALA A 50 -0.65 -14.53 -35.02
N ILE A 51 -0.72 -13.25 -34.64
CA ILE A 51 -0.30 -12.80 -33.31
C ILE A 51 -1.14 -13.44 -32.21
N ARG A 52 -2.46 -13.51 -32.38
CA ARG A 52 -3.36 -14.15 -31.40
C ARG A 52 -3.09 -15.64 -31.28
N GLU A 53 -2.84 -16.34 -32.38
CA GLU A 53 -2.55 -17.78 -32.40
C GLU A 53 -1.22 -18.13 -31.75
N ARG A 54 -0.22 -17.24 -31.87
CA ARG A 54 1.10 -17.43 -31.26
C ARG A 54 1.14 -17.17 -29.75
N LEU A 55 0.18 -16.43 -29.21
CA LEU A 55 0.20 -15.97 -27.81
C LEU A 55 -0.78 -16.76 -26.95
N ASP A 56 -0.27 -17.47 -25.94
CA ASP A 56 -1.09 -18.01 -24.86
C ASP A 56 -1.36 -16.91 -23.81
N PRO A 57 -2.63 -16.55 -23.52
CA PRO A 57 -2.95 -15.52 -22.54
C PRO A 57 -2.52 -15.88 -21.11
N PHE A 58 -2.44 -17.16 -20.75
CA PHE A 58 -2.04 -17.60 -19.41
C PHE A 58 -0.53 -17.53 -19.24
N GLU A 59 0.25 -18.02 -20.22
CA GLU A 59 1.71 -17.87 -20.21
C GLU A 59 2.13 -16.39 -20.24
N LEU A 60 1.40 -15.56 -21.01
CA LEU A 60 1.64 -14.13 -21.06
C LEU A 60 1.39 -13.46 -19.71
N ALA A 61 0.29 -13.81 -19.02
CA ALA A 61 -0.02 -13.30 -17.70
C ALA A 61 1.09 -13.67 -16.70
N GLU A 62 1.49 -14.94 -16.66
CA GLU A 62 2.56 -15.42 -15.78
C GLU A 62 3.88 -14.69 -16.05
N THR A 63 4.25 -14.52 -17.32
CA THR A 63 5.46 -13.79 -17.72
C THR A 63 5.43 -12.33 -17.25
N VAL A 64 4.27 -11.68 -17.32
CA VAL A 64 4.10 -10.30 -16.83
C VAL A 64 4.26 -10.26 -15.31
N ASP A 65 3.64 -11.18 -14.59
CA ASP A 65 3.71 -11.25 -13.13
C ASP A 65 5.14 -11.49 -12.64
N GLN A 66 5.87 -12.41 -13.28
CA GLN A 66 7.29 -12.66 -12.99
C GLN A 66 8.14 -11.40 -13.19
N LYS A 67 7.93 -10.66 -14.28
CA LYS A 67 8.66 -9.40 -14.54
C LYS A 67 8.31 -8.32 -13.53
N LEU A 68 7.04 -8.19 -13.18
CA LEU A 68 6.59 -7.25 -12.15
C LEU A 68 7.22 -7.59 -10.80
N GLN A 69 7.27 -8.86 -10.42
CA GLN A 69 7.92 -9.30 -9.18
C GLN A 69 9.39 -8.86 -9.13
N GLN A 70 10.16 -9.10 -10.21
CA GLN A 70 11.56 -8.68 -10.29
C GLN A 70 11.74 -7.16 -10.14
N ILE A 71 10.85 -6.36 -10.76
CA ILE A 71 10.85 -4.89 -10.62
C ILE A 71 10.57 -4.51 -9.17
N TRP A 72 9.56 -5.13 -8.55
CA TRP A 72 9.19 -4.84 -7.16
C TRP A 72 10.28 -5.22 -6.18
N GLU A 73 10.95 -6.36 -6.35
CA GLU A 73 12.08 -6.77 -5.51
C GLU A 73 13.21 -5.74 -5.55
N LYS A 74 13.52 -5.19 -6.73
CA LYS A 74 14.52 -4.13 -6.89
C LYS A 74 14.04 -2.78 -6.35
N ALA A 75 12.77 -2.45 -6.53
CA ALA A 75 12.18 -1.19 -6.07
C ALA A 75 12.05 -1.15 -4.53
N HIS A 76 11.86 -2.29 -3.87
CA HIS A 76 11.83 -2.43 -2.41
C HIS A 76 13.23 -2.34 -1.75
N TYR A 77 14.15 -1.56 -2.33
CA TYR A 77 15.44 -1.23 -1.70
C TYR A 77 15.30 -0.46 -0.38
N ARG A 78 14.08 -0.03 0.01
CA ARG A 78 13.79 0.70 1.25
C ARG A 78 14.52 0.04 2.42
N TYR A 79 15.57 0.73 2.85
CA TYR A 79 16.40 0.38 3.98
C TYR A 79 15.49 0.04 5.17
N LYS A 80 15.50 -1.24 5.58
CA LYS A 80 14.92 -1.67 6.84
C LYS A 80 16.00 -1.42 7.89
N PRO A 81 15.89 -0.38 8.73
CA PRO A 81 16.85 -0.19 9.81
C PRO A 81 16.90 -1.49 10.63
N PRO A 82 18.10 -1.97 11.00
CA PRO A 82 18.21 -3.15 11.83
C PRO A 82 17.38 -2.91 13.10
N LYS A 83 16.56 -3.89 13.47
CA LYS A 83 15.85 -3.89 14.76
C LYS A 83 16.90 -4.05 15.85
N ILE A 84 17.53 -2.94 16.26
CA ILE A 84 18.35 -2.91 17.45
C ILE A 84 17.41 -3.31 18.59
N LYS A 85 17.64 -4.48 19.20
CA LYS A 85 17.07 -4.79 20.50
C LYS A 85 17.66 -3.75 21.43
N ILE A 86 16.88 -2.71 21.74
CA ILE A 86 17.17 -1.86 22.90
C ILE A 86 16.91 -2.79 24.08
N GLU A 87 17.92 -3.58 24.45
CA GLU A 87 18.00 -4.13 25.79
C GLU A 87 18.07 -2.89 26.67
N ALA A 88 16.88 -2.48 27.13
CA ALA A 88 16.71 -1.32 27.98
C ALA A 88 17.80 -1.39 29.04
N ARG A 89 18.68 -0.39 29.02
CA ARG A 89 19.70 -0.14 30.03
C ARG A 89 19.06 -0.39 31.40
N LYS A 90 19.31 -1.56 31.99
CA LYS A 90 18.82 -1.92 33.32
C LYS A 90 19.39 -0.99 34.41
N GLU A 91 20.33 -0.13 34.04
CA GLU A 91 21.01 0.85 34.89
C GLU A 91 20.17 2.09 35.23
N GLN A 92 19.02 2.33 34.59
CA GLN A 92 18.14 3.48 34.91
C GLN A 92 16.98 3.11 35.86
N GLN A 93 17.18 2.10 36.72
CA GLN A 93 16.11 1.60 37.59
C GLN A 93 15.88 2.45 38.85
N GLU A 94 16.86 3.25 39.27
CA GLU A 94 16.76 4.11 40.46
C GLU A 94 17.17 5.55 40.14
N LEU A 95 16.55 6.52 40.82
CA LEU A 95 16.95 7.93 40.77
C LEU A 95 18.40 8.06 41.22
N SER A 96 19.21 8.79 40.45
CA SER A 96 20.57 9.16 40.84
C SER A 96 20.54 9.91 42.17
N ILE A 97 21.63 9.86 42.93
CA ILE A 97 21.76 10.54 44.22
C ILE A 97 21.48 12.05 44.05
N GLU A 98 22.05 12.66 43.00
CA GLU A 98 21.86 14.08 42.66
C GLU A 98 20.40 14.40 42.30
N GLU A 99 19.71 13.46 41.62
CA GLU A 99 18.30 13.63 41.25
C GLU A 99 17.39 13.56 42.49
N LYS A 100 17.73 12.73 43.48
CA LYS A 100 16.97 12.66 44.74
C LYS A 100 17.13 13.94 45.56
N GLU A 101 18.37 14.41 45.72
CA GLU A 101 18.67 15.63 46.49
C GLU A 101 17.96 16.85 45.89
N THR A 102 18.03 17.03 44.57
CA THR A 102 17.33 18.14 43.90
C THR A 102 15.80 18.08 44.06
N LEU A 103 15.21 16.88 44.09
CA LEU A 103 13.77 16.72 44.31
C LEU A 103 13.37 16.97 45.77
N GLU A 104 14.21 16.61 46.73
CA GLU A 104 14.04 16.93 48.15
C GLU A 104 14.12 18.45 48.38
N ASP A 105 15.08 19.13 47.75
CA ASP A 105 15.20 20.59 47.79
C ASP A 105 13.94 21.26 47.23
N ILE A 106 13.44 20.80 46.08
CA ILE A 106 12.21 21.33 45.48
C ILE A 106 11.02 21.10 46.43
N ALA A 107 10.89 19.92 47.01
CA ALA A 107 9.82 19.61 47.95
C ALA A 107 9.86 20.57 49.17
N SER A 108 11.05 20.75 49.75
CA SER A 108 11.30 21.62 50.89
C SER A 108 11.02 23.10 50.60
N ILE A 109 11.55 23.63 49.49
CA ILE A 109 11.40 25.04 49.11
C ILE A 109 9.93 25.41 48.90
N PHE A 110 9.17 24.53 48.24
CA PHE A 110 7.79 24.83 47.85
C PHE A 110 6.76 24.28 48.85
N GLY A 111 7.17 23.54 49.88
CA GLY A 111 6.27 22.92 50.85
C GLY A 111 5.27 21.94 50.20
N ILE A 112 5.70 21.25 49.14
CA ILE A 112 4.86 20.35 48.35
C ILE A 112 5.39 18.91 48.39
N THR A 113 4.50 17.95 48.17
CA THR A 113 4.88 16.55 47.97
C THR A 113 5.11 16.30 46.49
N VAL A 114 6.31 15.82 46.13
CA VAL A 114 6.70 15.54 44.75
C VAL A 114 6.60 14.04 44.49
N TYR A 115 5.83 13.64 43.47
CA TYR A 115 5.64 12.25 43.08
C TYR A 115 6.45 11.94 41.82
N VAL A 116 7.37 10.96 41.89
CA VAL A 116 8.28 10.64 40.77
C VAL A 116 8.19 9.17 40.38
N ARG A 117 8.29 8.93 39.06
CA ARG A 117 8.29 7.60 38.44
C ARG A 117 9.40 7.51 37.40
N THR A 118 10.38 6.62 37.60
CA THR A 118 11.60 6.55 36.77
C THR A 118 11.37 5.98 35.36
N HIS A 119 10.32 5.16 35.18
CA HIS A 119 9.95 4.60 33.88
C HIS A 119 8.48 4.19 33.85
N LYS A 120 7.94 3.89 32.65
CA LYS A 120 6.51 3.60 32.43
C LYS A 120 5.91 2.46 33.25
N GLU A 121 6.73 1.53 33.76
CA GLU A 121 6.31 0.42 34.63
C GLU A 121 6.81 0.54 36.08
N GLY A 122 7.57 1.59 36.41
CA GLY A 122 8.17 1.77 37.73
C GLY A 122 7.16 2.09 38.83
N LYS A 123 7.57 1.94 40.10
CA LYS A 123 6.78 2.35 41.27
C LYS A 123 6.76 3.88 41.38
N LEU A 124 5.62 4.45 41.78
CA LEU A 124 5.51 5.87 42.11
C LEU A 124 6.05 6.09 43.53
N VAL A 125 7.02 7.00 43.67
CA VAL A 125 7.64 7.35 44.96
C VAL A 125 7.23 8.77 45.33
N ALA A 126 6.78 8.97 46.58
CA ALA A 126 6.46 10.28 47.12
C ALA A 126 7.64 10.83 47.92
N ILE A 127 8.07 12.05 47.59
CA ILE A 127 9.09 12.82 48.31
C ILE A 127 8.34 13.94 49.04
N ASN A 128 8.32 13.86 50.36
CA ASN A 128 7.64 14.84 51.21
C ASN A 128 8.61 15.97 51.58
N HIS A 129 8.05 17.16 51.82
CA HIS A 129 8.73 18.16 52.62
C HIS A 129 8.69 17.67 54.08
N GLY A 130 9.84 17.62 54.74
CA GLY A 130 9.98 17.11 56.10
C GLY A 130 9.09 17.82 57.12
#